data_AF-A0AAW2X6T5-F1
#
_entry.id   AF-A0AAW2X6T5-F1
#
_cell.length_a   1.000
_cell.length_b   1.000
_cell.length_c   1.000
_cell.angle_alpha   90.00
_cell.angle_beta   90.00
_cell.angle_gamma   90.00
#
_symmetry.space_group_name_H-M   'P 1'
#
loop_
_entity.id
_entity.type
_entity.pdbx_description
1 polymer ?
#
loop_
_entity_poly.entity_id
_entity_poly.type
_entity_poly.pdbx_seq_one_letter_code
_entity_poly.pdbx_strand_id
1 'polypeptide(L)'
;MVQAVEELFTVELIPGDPDKTAKIGSKMKEDVRQQDLEGIDPGVITHHLNLNHTIRPVKQKKRHFGPEKDKIIQGEMNKLLTVGHIREMQFLEWLSNVVLVLKPAGKWRMCIDFRDFNKACPKDYYLLPRIDQLVDSRSGCELLSMMDASQGYHQIMRTRRPQKG
;
A
#
# COMPACT_ATOMS: atom_id res chain seq x y z
N MET A 1 8.14 17.49 -36.99
CA MET A 1 8.44 18.58 -36.03
C MET A 1 7.18 18.88 -35.27
N VAL A 2 7.07 18.43 -34.02
CA VAL A 2 5.98 18.82 -33.13
C VAL A 2 6.64 19.60 -32.01
N GLN A 3 6.52 20.92 -32.04
CA GLN A 3 6.80 21.77 -30.90
C GLN A 3 5.56 21.74 -30.01
N ALA A 4 5.72 21.30 -28.77
CA ALA A 4 4.86 21.71 -27.67
C ALA A 4 5.78 22.39 -26.66
N VAL A 5 5.83 23.71 -26.73
CA VAL A 5 6.39 24.54 -25.67
C VAL A 5 5.21 24.77 -24.73
N GLU A 6 5.13 24.03 -23.64
CA GLU A 6 4.24 24.42 -22.53
C GLU A 6 4.98 25.54 -21.79
N GLU A 7 4.51 26.78 -21.95
CA GLU A 7 4.95 27.90 -21.13
C GLU A 7 4.61 27.61 -19.66
N LEU A 8 5.64 27.46 -18.84
CA LEU A 8 5.52 27.37 -17.39
C LEU A 8 5.23 28.77 -16.85
N PHE A 9 4.08 28.94 -16.20
CA PHE A 9 3.74 30.14 -15.44
C PHE A 9 3.95 29.90 -13.95
N THR A 10 4.73 30.78 -13.33
CA THR A 10 4.98 30.80 -11.89
C THR A 10 3.78 31.39 -11.17
N VAL A 11 3.18 30.64 -10.24
CA VAL A 11 2.06 31.12 -9.41
C VAL A 11 2.54 31.31 -7.98
N GLU A 12 2.67 32.57 -7.55
CA GLU A 12 2.91 32.91 -6.14
C GLU A 12 1.62 32.73 -5.33
N LEU A 13 1.62 31.79 -4.39
CA LEU A 13 0.48 31.50 -3.52
C LEU A 13 0.34 32.59 -2.45
N ILE A 14 -0.72 33.39 -2.54
CA ILE A 14 -1.04 34.44 -1.55
C ILE A 14 -2.19 33.94 -0.66
N PRO A 15 -2.07 33.98 0.69
CA PRO A 15 -3.14 33.55 1.58
C PRO A 15 -4.41 34.38 1.40
N GLY A 16 -5.52 33.73 1.00
CA GLY A 16 -6.85 34.36 0.88
C GLY A 16 -7.33 34.67 -0.54
N ASP A 17 -6.54 34.40 -1.57
CA ASP A 17 -6.94 34.60 -2.98
C ASP A 17 -7.58 33.33 -3.57
N PRO A 18 -8.86 33.35 -3.97
CA PRO A 18 -9.55 32.18 -4.53
C PRO A 18 -8.96 31.69 -5.87
N ASP A 19 -8.31 32.56 -6.65
CA ASP A 19 -7.74 32.19 -7.95
C ASP A 19 -6.33 31.59 -7.86
N LYS A 20 -5.68 31.71 -6.70
CA LYS A 20 -4.34 31.13 -6.40
C LYS A 20 -4.41 30.03 -5.33
N THR A 21 -5.43 29.20 -5.42
CA THR A 21 -5.59 28.00 -4.59
C THR A 21 -4.91 26.81 -5.24
N ALA A 22 -4.21 25.96 -4.47
CA ALA A 22 -3.67 24.69 -4.97
C ALA A 22 -4.82 23.80 -5.49
N LYS A 23 -4.96 23.70 -6.81
CA LYS A 23 -5.93 22.81 -7.45
C LYS A 23 -5.32 21.40 -7.53
N ILE A 24 -5.83 20.47 -6.72
CA ILE A 24 -5.50 19.05 -6.83
C ILE A 24 -6.14 18.53 -8.13
N GLY A 25 -5.33 18.41 -9.18
CA GLY A 25 -5.78 18.00 -10.51
C GLY A 25 -5.99 16.49 -10.60
N SER A 26 -7.24 16.04 -10.50
CA SER A 26 -7.68 14.70 -10.91
C SER A 26 -7.80 14.59 -12.44
N LYS A 27 -6.71 14.77 -13.19
CA LYS A 27 -6.68 14.42 -14.62
C LYS A 27 -5.38 13.72 -15.01
N MET A 28 -5.15 12.56 -14.40
CA MET A 28 -4.45 11.47 -15.09
C MET A 28 -5.49 10.61 -15.81
N LYS A 29 -5.20 10.16 -17.03
CA LYS A 29 -6.09 9.27 -17.82
C LYS A 29 -6.54 8.09 -16.94
N GLU A 30 -7.81 7.69 -17.06
CA GLU A 30 -8.38 6.50 -16.37
C GLU A 30 -7.45 5.27 -16.55
N ASP A 31 -6.84 5.14 -17.72
CA ASP A 31 -5.92 4.05 -18.08
C ASP A 31 -4.68 3.96 -17.18
N VAL A 32 -4.13 5.09 -16.74
CA VAL A 32 -2.95 5.11 -15.84
C VAL A 32 -3.36 4.66 -14.43
N ARG A 33 -4.63 4.81 -14.03
CA ARG A 33 -5.14 4.33 -12.74
C ARG A 33 -5.44 2.83 -12.72
N GLN A 34 -5.66 2.21 -13.88
CA GLN A 34 -6.10 0.82 -13.99
C GLN A 34 -4.97 -0.15 -14.40
N GLN A 35 -3.90 0.32 -15.05
CA GLN A 35 -2.71 -0.50 -15.34
C GLN A 35 -1.89 -0.88 -14.08
N ASP A 36 -2.19 -0.28 -12.92
CA ASP A 36 -1.56 -0.57 -11.62
C ASP A 36 -1.79 -2.00 -11.07
N LEU A 37 -2.56 -2.84 -11.79
CA LEU A 37 -2.92 -4.19 -11.32
C LEU A 37 -1.84 -5.25 -11.58
N GLU A 38 -0.88 -5.01 -12.49
CA GLU A 38 0.16 -6.00 -12.82
C GLU A 38 1.35 -6.01 -11.84
N GLY A 39 1.41 -5.05 -10.91
CA GLY A 39 2.52 -4.89 -9.99
C GLY A 39 3.82 -4.50 -10.69
N ILE A 40 4.88 -4.30 -9.91
CA ILE A 40 6.22 -3.99 -10.43
C ILE A 40 6.87 -5.31 -10.85
N ASP A 41 7.57 -5.29 -11.99
CA ASP A 41 8.35 -6.44 -12.48
C ASP A 41 9.26 -7.01 -11.37
N PRO A 42 9.16 -8.31 -11.04
CA PRO A 42 10.02 -8.96 -10.06
C PRO A 42 11.52 -8.81 -10.34
N GLY A 43 11.92 -8.58 -11.59
CA GLY A 43 13.30 -8.28 -11.97
C GLY A 43 13.81 -6.93 -11.43
N VAL A 44 12.91 -5.97 -11.18
CA VAL A 44 13.22 -4.66 -10.59
C VAL A 44 13.26 -4.74 -9.07
N ILE A 45 12.22 -5.30 -8.46
CA ILE A 45 12.13 -5.43 -7.01
C ILE A 45 11.30 -6.65 -6.62
N THR A 46 11.84 -7.44 -5.68
CA THR A 46 11.11 -8.52 -5.03
C THR A 46 11.35 -8.44 -3.52
N HIS A 47 10.29 -8.56 -2.74
CA HIS A 47 10.39 -8.56 -1.28
C HIS A 47 10.67 -9.97 -0.74
N HIS A 48 11.80 -10.11 -0.06
CA HIS A 48 12.17 -11.31 0.67
C HIS A 48 11.75 -11.17 2.14
N LEU A 49 10.96 -12.13 2.61
CA LEU A 49 10.54 -12.15 4.00
C LEU A 49 11.62 -12.82 4.86
N ASN A 50 12.23 -12.05 5.74
CA ASN A 50 13.16 -12.55 6.76
C ASN A 50 12.38 -12.93 8.02
N LEU A 51 12.43 -14.21 8.40
CA LEU A 51 11.82 -14.72 9.61
C LEU A 51 12.90 -15.21 10.56
N ASN A 52 12.79 -14.85 11.83
CA ASN A 52 13.61 -15.43 12.87
C ASN A 52 13.11 -16.84 13.19
N HIS A 53 13.85 -17.85 12.72
CA HIS A 53 13.53 -19.27 12.87
C HIS A 53 13.55 -19.78 14.33
N THR A 54 14.09 -18.99 15.27
CA THR A 54 14.03 -19.34 16.70
C THR A 54 12.63 -19.14 17.29
N ILE A 55 11.78 -18.34 16.63
CA ILE A 55 10.43 -18.05 17.08
C ILE A 55 9.48 -19.10 16.52
N ARG A 56 8.71 -19.73 17.41
CA ARG A 56 7.74 -20.77 17.03
C ARG A 56 6.58 -20.17 16.24
N PRO A 57 6.19 -20.78 15.10
CA PRO A 57 5.01 -20.37 14.36
C PRO A 57 3.73 -20.41 15.18
N VAL A 58 2.89 -19.39 15.00
CA VAL A 58 1.61 -19.27 15.70
C VAL A 58 0.46 -19.47 14.72
N LYS A 59 -0.46 -20.37 15.07
CA LYS A 59 -1.76 -20.53 14.40
C LYS A 59 -2.86 -19.95 15.27
N GLN A 60 -3.32 -18.76 14.93
CA GLN A 60 -4.35 -18.10 15.72
C GLN A 60 -5.69 -18.86 15.61
N LYS A 61 -6.41 -18.96 16.72
CA LYS A 61 -7.75 -19.57 16.76
C LYS A 61 -8.71 -18.76 15.89
N LYS A 62 -9.44 -19.45 15.00
CA LYS A 62 -10.44 -18.84 14.12
C LYS A 62 -11.46 -18.02 14.94
N ARG A 63 -11.71 -16.79 14.50
CA ARG A 63 -12.75 -15.91 15.07
C ARG A 63 -14.07 -16.07 14.31
N HIS A 64 -15.17 -15.89 15.03
CA HIS A 64 -16.52 -15.86 14.47
C HIS A 64 -17.03 -14.41 14.45
N PHE A 65 -17.50 -13.93 13.30
CA PHE A 65 -17.95 -12.55 13.13
C PHE A 65 -19.46 -12.40 12.95
N GLY A 66 -20.18 -13.51 12.78
CA GLY A 66 -21.59 -13.52 12.45
C GLY A 66 -21.84 -13.27 10.96
N PRO A 67 -23.07 -13.56 10.47
CA PRO A 67 -23.34 -13.72 9.04
C PRO A 67 -23.17 -12.44 8.22
N GLU A 68 -23.50 -11.27 8.79
CA GLU A 68 -23.36 -9.98 8.09
C GLU A 68 -21.89 -9.65 7.81
N LYS A 69 -21.05 -9.78 8.83
CA LYS A 69 -19.61 -9.52 8.75
C LYS A 69 -18.89 -10.57 7.92
N ASP A 70 -19.31 -11.84 8.00
CA ASP A 70 -18.76 -12.91 7.17
C ASP A 70 -19.01 -12.64 5.68
N LYS A 71 -20.17 -12.10 5.29
CA LYS A 71 -20.43 -11.67 3.89
C LYS A 71 -19.46 -10.59 3.42
N ILE A 72 -19.14 -9.62 4.28
CA ILE A 72 -18.18 -8.56 3.97
C ILE A 72 -16.78 -9.14 3.75
N ILE A 73 -16.36 -10.06 4.63
CA ILE A 73 -15.07 -10.74 4.52
C ILE A 73 -14.99 -11.54 3.22
N GLN A 74 -16.02 -12.33 2.91
CA GLN A 74 -16.07 -13.13 1.67
C GLN A 74 -16.04 -12.24 0.42
N GLY A 75 -16.77 -11.13 0.42
CA GLY A 75 -16.75 -10.18 -0.69
C GLY A 75 -15.37 -9.58 -0.94
N GLU A 76 -14.63 -9.23 0.12
CA GLU A 76 -13.29 -8.66 -0.02
C GLU A 76 -12.24 -9.73 -0.39
N MET A 77 -12.35 -10.95 0.17
CA MET A 77 -11.51 -12.10 -0.19
C MET A 77 -11.65 -12.44 -1.68
N ASN A 78 -12.88 -12.50 -2.19
CA ASN A 78 -13.12 -12.81 -3.60
C ASN A 78 -12.50 -11.77 -4.54
N LYS A 79 -12.59 -10.48 -4.21
CA LYS A 79 -11.92 -9.43 -5.01
C LYS A 79 -10.40 -9.65 -5.06
N LEU A 80 -9.79 -9.92 -3.91
CA LEU A 80 -8.34 -10.16 -3.83
C LEU A 80 -7.92 -11.43 -4.58
N LEU A 81 -8.76 -12.47 -4.59
CA LEU A 81 -8.54 -13.69 -5.38
C LEU A 81 -8.65 -13.41 -6.87
N THR A 82 -9.69 -12.68 -7.31
CA THR A 82 -9.91 -12.34 -8.72
C THR A 82 -8.77 -11.51 -9.30
N VAL A 83 -8.20 -10.59 -8.53
CA VAL A 83 -7.04 -9.78 -8.95
C VAL A 83 -5.72 -10.57 -8.83
N GLY A 84 -5.71 -11.73 -8.15
CA GLY A 84 -4.51 -12.54 -7.96
C GLY A 84 -3.57 -12.06 -6.86
N HIS A 85 -3.99 -11.12 -6.02
CA HIS A 85 -3.20 -10.63 -4.88
C HIS A 85 -3.07 -11.67 -3.76
N ILE A 86 -4.06 -12.56 -3.62
CA ILE A 86 -4.00 -13.69 -2.69
C ILE A 86 -4.22 -15.00 -3.43
N ARG A 87 -3.76 -16.09 -2.82
CA ARG A 87 -3.94 -17.45 -3.33
C ARG A 87 -4.16 -18.41 -2.18
N GLU A 88 -4.77 -19.55 -2.49
CA GLU A 88 -4.86 -20.65 -1.54
C GLU A 88 -3.46 -21.24 -1.29
N MET A 89 -3.19 -21.56 -0.01
CA MET A 89 -1.94 -22.20 0.42
C MET A 89 -2.30 -23.42 1.26
N GLN A 90 -1.73 -24.56 0.88
CA GLN A 90 -1.81 -25.79 1.65
C GLN A 90 -0.66 -25.80 2.68
N PHE A 91 -0.93 -26.29 3.89
CA PHE A 91 0.06 -26.50 4.97
C PHE A 91 0.75 -25.22 5.48
N LEU A 92 -0.03 -24.31 6.08
CA LEU A 92 0.49 -23.11 6.72
C LEU A 92 1.03 -23.40 8.13
N GLU A 93 2.25 -22.94 8.42
CA GLU A 93 2.81 -22.90 9.77
C GLU A 93 2.29 -21.69 10.56
N TRP A 94 2.17 -20.54 9.89
CA TRP A 94 1.63 -19.29 10.43
C TRP A 94 0.18 -19.10 9.98
N LEU A 95 -0.72 -18.79 10.91
CA LEU A 95 -2.12 -18.44 10.59
C LEU A 95 -2.54 -17.21 11.38
N SER A 96 -2.83 -16.13 10.65
CA SER A 96 -3.34 -14.87 11.20
C SER A 96 -4.84 -14.73 10.93
N ASN A 97 -5.57 -14.20 11.91
CA ASN A 97 -7.00 -13.94 11.78
C ASN A 97 -7.29 -12.69 10.95
N VAL A 98 -8.44 -12.70 10.30
CA VAL A 98 -9.07 -11.49 9.76
C VAL A 98 -9.57 -10.62 10.93
N VAL A 99 -9.54 -9.30 10.76
CA VAL A 99 -10.13 -8.30 11.65
C VAL A 99 -10.90 -7.32 10.79
N LEU A 100 -12.09 -6.93 11.24
CA LEU A 100 -12.89 -5.90 10.59
C LEU A 100 -12.78 -4.59 11.37
N VAL A 101 -12.49 -3.51 10.64
CA VAL A 101 -12.40 -2.16 11.19
C VAL A 101 -13.41 -1.26 10.49
N LEU A 102 -14.24 -0.57 11.27
CA LEU A 102 -15.18 0.41 10.74
C LEU A 102 -14.45 1.74 10.50
N LYS A 103 -14.42 2.22 9.26
CA LYS A 103 -13.89 3.56 8.97
C LYS A 103 -14.90 4.63 9.40
N PRO A 104 -14.46 5.87 9.69
CA PRO A 104 -15.35 7.01 9.96
C PRO A 104 -16.40 7.24 8.87
N ALA A 105 -16.07 6.91 7.61
CA ALA A 105 -16.99 6.95 6.48
C ALA A 105 -18.07 5.84 6.48
N GLY A 106 -18.24 5.08 7.56
CA GLY A 106 -19.22 4.00 7.69
C GLY A 106 -18.88 2.71 6.93
N LYS A 107 -17.77 2.67 6.20
CA LYS A 107 -17.34 1.49 5.42
C LYS A 107 -16.48 0.55 6.26
N TRP A 108 -16.81 -0.74 6.24
CA TRP A 108 -15.96 -1.80 6.82
C TRP A 108 -14.70 -2.03 5.97
N ARG A 109 -13.56 -2.21 6.64
CA ARG A 109 -12.28 -2.62 6.04
C ARG A 109 -11.85 -3.95 6.61
N MET A 110 -11.52 -4.89 5.72
CA MET A 110 -10.85 -6.13 6.07
C MET A 110 -9.37 -5.90 6.32
N CYS A 111 -8.87 -6.31 7.48
CA CYS A 111 -7.48 -6.29 7.89
C CYS A 111 -7.06 -7.68 8.35
N ILE A 112 -5.75 -7.94 8.41
CA ILE A 112 -5.20 -9.18 8.95
C ILE A 112 -4.39 -8.86 10.21
N ASP A 113 -4.62 -9.62 11.29
CA ASP A 113 -3.88 -9.48 12.55
C ASP A 113 -2.52 -10.19 12.47
N PHE A 114 -1.53 -9.46 11.97
CA PHE A 114 -0.15 -9.95 11.89
C PHE A 114 0.63 -9.80 13.19
N ARG A 115 0.02 -9.51 14.35
CA ARG A 115 0.80 -9.23 15.58
C ARG A 115 1.75 -10.35 15.98
N ASP A 116 1.32 -11.61 15.89
CA ASP A 116 2.19 -12.74 16.24
C ASP A 116 3.24 -13.03 15.16
N PHE A 117 2.85 -12.90 13.90
CA PHE A 117 3.77 -13.02 12.76
C PHE A 117 4.86 -11.93 12.77
N ASN A 118 4.49 -10.69 13.06
CA ASN A 118 5.40 -9.55 13.11
C ASN A 118 6.44 -9.67 14.24
N LYS A 119 6.17 -10.45 15.29
CA LYS A 119 7.19 -10.76 16.32
C LYS A 119 8.33 -11.61 15.76
N ALA A 120 8.05 -12.44 14.75
CA ALA A 120 9.04 -13.27 14.08
C ALA A 120 9.85 -12.50 13.03
N CYS A 121 9.37 -11.36 12.55
CA CYS A 121 10.11 -10.51 11.65
C CYS A 121 11.17 -9.69 12.43
N PRO A 122 12.46 -9.76 12.08
CA PRO A 122 13.46 -8.84 12.60
C PRO A 122 13.04 -7.40 12.35
N LYS A 123 13.38 -6.50 13.29
CA LYS A 123 13.12 -5.07 13.09
C LYS A 123 13.99 -4.56 11.96
N ASP A 124 13.36 -3.85 11.04
CA ASP A 124 14.05 -3.14 9.99
C ASP A 124 14.67 -1.84 10.55
N TYR A 125 15.91 -1.56 10.17
CA TYR A 125 16.65 -0.34 10.54
C TYR A 125 16.58 0.74 9.45
N TYR A 126 15.90 0.48 8.32
CA TYR A 126 15.64 1.52 7.32
C TYR A 126 14.66 2.55 7.87
N LEU A 127 15.22 3.69 8.29
CA LEU A 127 14.44 4.81 8.80
C LEU A 127 13.74 5.50 7.62
N LEU A 128 12.41 5.61 7.72
CA LEU A 128 11.69 6.53 6.85
C LEU A 128 12.21 7.96 7.11
N PRO A 129 12.49 8.75 6.07
CA PRO A 129 12.96 10.11 6.24
C PRO A 129 11.94 10.92 7.06
N ARG A 130 12.44 11.81 7.91
CA ARG A 130 11.56 12.70 8.68
C ARG A 130 10.89 13.69 7.75
N ILE A 131 9.62 14.00 8.02
CA ILE A 131 8.84 14.93 7.18
C ILE A 131 9.55 16.29 7.11
N ASP A 132 10.07 16.79 8.22
CA ASP A 132 10.78 18.08 8.27
C ASP A 132 11.98 18.10 7.31
N GLN A 133 12.77 17.00 7.26
CA GLN A 133 13.89 16.88 6.34
C GLN A 133 13.43 16.88 4.87
N LEU A 134 12.30 16.23 4.57
CA LEU A 134 11.74 16.25 3.23
C LEU A 134 11.26 17.65 2.83
N VAL A 135 10.64 18.39 3.76
CA VAL A 135 10.17 19.76 3.52
C VAL A 135 11.36 20.71 3.32
N ASP A 136 12.36 20.66 4.20
CA ASP A 136 13.57 21.49 4.11
C ASP A 136 14.34 21.22 2.80
N SER A 137 14.44 19.95 2.39
CA SER A 137 15.10 19.57 1.13
C SER A 137 14.42 20.14 -0.12
N ARG A 138 13.15 20.52 0.00
CA ARG A 138 12.34 21.08 -1.09
C ARG A 138 12.24 22.61 -1.01
N SER A 139 12.91 23.23 -0.05
CA SER A 139 13.00 24.70 0.04
C SER A 139 13.62 25.29 -1.22
N GLY A 140 13.05 26.40 -1.72
CA GLY A 140 13.49 27.04 -2.96
C GLY A 140 13.00 26.38 -4.26
N CYS A 141 12.25 25.27 -4.19
CA CYS A 141 11.57 24.73 -5.36
C CYS A 141 10.35 25.59 -5.74
N GLU A 142 10.34 26.15 -6.95
CA GLU A 142 9.23 27.00 -7.45
C GLU A 142 7.96 26.19 -7.78
N LEU A 143 8.10 24.88 -8.01
CA LEU A 143 6.98 23.99 -8.35
C LEU A 143 7.05 22.66 -7.59
N LEU A 144 5.92 22.26 -7.02
CA LEU A 144 5.78 20.97 -6.34
C LEU A 144 4.70 20.11 -6.99
N SER A 145 5.08 18.94 -7.49
CA SER A 145 4.14 17.85 -7.82
C SER A 145 4.07 16.84 -6.67
N MET A 146 2.87 16.32 -6.41
CA MET A 146 2.62 15.24 -5.47
C MET A 146 1.93 14.08 -6.21
N MET A 147 2.37 12.86 -5.94
CA MET A 147 1.80 11.63 -6.49
C MET A 147 1.65 10.62 -5.36
N ASP A 148 0.61 9.81 -5.42
CA ASP A 148 0.37 8.71 -4.47
C ASP A 148 0.30 7.39 -5.22
N ALA A 149 0.98 6.37 -4.70
CA ALA A 149 0.98 5.04 -5.28
C ALA A 149 -0.23 4.25 -4.76
N SER A 150 -1.22 4.04 -5.63
CA SER A 150 -2.44 3.31 -5.28
C SER A 150 -2.09 1.87 -4.92
N GLN A 151 -2.49 1.42 -3.72
CA GLN A 151 -2.18 0.07 -3.22
C GLN A 151 -0.69 -0.32 -3.30
N GLY A 152 0.24 0.63 -3.12
CA GLY A 152 1.68 0.40 -3.37
C GLY A 152 2.28 -0.88 -2.77
N TYR A 153 1.80 -1.32 -1.60
CA TYR A 153 2.23 -2.60 -0.99
C TYR A 153 1.93 -3.83 -1.86
N HIS A 154 0.82 -3.86 -2.58
CA HIS A 154 0.44 -4.98 -3.44
C HIS A 154 1.18 -5.00 -4.77
N GLN A 155 1.86 -3.91 -5.12
CA GLN A 155 2.66 -3.81 -6.34
C GLN A 155 4.01 -4.53 -6.19
N ILE A 156 4.51 -4.76 -4.98
CA ILE A 156 5.79 -5.44 -4.76
C ILE A 156 5.55 -6.94 -4.58
N MET A 157 6.05 -7.75 -5.52
CA MET A 157 5.94 -9.20 -5.42
C MET A 157 6.77 -9.74 -4.26
N ARG A 158 6.24 -10.74 -3.55
CA ARG A 158 7.00 -11.52 -2.55
C ARG A 158 7.61 -12.77 -3.18
N THR A 159 8.83 -13.11 -2.78
CA THR A 159 9.43 -14.39 -3.21
C THR A 159 8.63 -15.59 -2.71
N ARG A 160 8.54 -16.62 -3.56
CA ARG A 160 7.77 -17.86 -3.29
C ARG A 160 8.38 -18.73 -2.17
N ARG A 161 9.63 -18.51 -1.76
CA ARG A 161 10.31 -19.27 -0.70
C ARG A 161 11.07 -18.31 0.23
N PRO A 162 11.05 -18.51 1.56
CA PRO A 162 12.07 -17.92 2.42
C PRO A 162 13.43 -18.50 1.99
N GLN A 163 14.44 -17.65 1.79
CA GLN A 163 15.79 -18.12 1.57
C GLN A 163 16.24 -18.85 2.85
N LYS A 164 16.69 -20.10 2.72
CA LYS A 164 17.39 -20.78 3.80
C LYS A 164 18.74 -20.08 3.91
N GLY A 165 18.93 -19.33 5.00
CA GLY A 165 20.26 -18.89 5.44
C GLY A 165 21.07 -20.06 5.98
#